data_AF-A0AAV0WHX0-F1
#
_entry.id   AF-A0AAV0WHX0-F1
#
_cell.length_a   1.000
_cell.length_b   1.000
_cell.length_c   1.000
_cell.angle_alpha   90.00
_cell.angle_beta   90.00
_cell.angle_gamma   90.00
#
_symmetry.space_group_name_H-M   'P 1'
#
loop_
_entity.id
_entity.type
_entity.pdbx_description
1 polymer ?
#
loop_
_entity_poly.entity_id
_entity_poly.type
_entity_poly.pdbx_seq_one_letter_code
_entity_poly.pdbx_strand_id
1 'polypeptide(L)'
;MIRQIFLFVFGLTIVVAQRRLALPDPRSCSSRIRHASYRDARGVTHSYFFSWEHAPTKSLEVDWLDARNICRRHCMDAVSLETPQENEFVKQRISRGNIRYIWTSGRKCNFNGCDRPDLVPANVNGWFWSGSGAKIGPTTQRNSGDWSHTGGFGQAQPDNREAPQGNDESCLAVLNNFYQDGVKWHDVACHHLKPFVCEDSDELLNFVRSRNQGIRL
;
A
#
# COMPACT_ATOMS: atom_id res chain seq x y z
N MET A 1 -56.32 -7.66 -38.56
CA MET A 1 -56.10 -7.78 -37.10
C MET A 1 -54.64 -8.21 -36.89
N ILE A 2 -53.71 -7.26 -36.77
CA ILE A 2 -52.26 -7.55 -36.64
C ILE A 2 -51.85 -7.18 -35.21
N ARG A 3 -51.47 -8.18 -34.42
CA ARG A 3 -50.93 -8.01 -33.06
C ARG A 3 -49.43 -7.79 -33.16
N GLN A 4 -48.95 -6.58 -32.86
CA GLN A 4 -47.53 -6.33 -32.66
C GLN A 4 -47.11 -6.86 -31.29
N ILE A 5 -46.15 -7.78 -31.27
CA ILE A 5 -45.50 -8.27 -30.06
C ILE A 5 -44.24 -7.42 -29.84
N PHE A 6 -44.25 -6.57 -28.82
CA PHE A 6 -43.06 -5.87 -28.36
C PHE A 6 -42.25 -6.81 -27.45
N LEU A 7 -41.08 -7.24 -27.94
CA LEU A 7 -40.08 -7.95 -27.15
C LEU A 7 -39.27 -6.91 -26.35
N PHE A 8 -39.54 -6.83 -25.05
CA PHE A 8 -38.70 -6.09 -24.10
C PHE A 8 -37.45 -6.92 -23.77
N VAL A 9 -36.32 -6.54 -24.34
CA VAL A 9 -35.01 -7.07 -23.94
C VAL A 9 -34.56 -6.29 -22.69
N PHE A 10 -34.70 -6.91 -21.52
CA PHE A 10 -34.08 -6.41 -20.29
C PHE A 10 -32.58 -6.74 -20.34
N GLY A 11 -31.76 -5.75 -20.70
CA GLY A 11 -30.31 -5.85 -20.54
C GLY A 11 -29.93 -5.77 -19.06
N LEU A 12 -29.37 -6.84 -18.51
CA LEU A 12 -28.71 -6.80 -17.20
C LEU A 12 -27.43 -5.99 -17.32
N THR A 13 -27.45 -4.75 -16.83
CA THR A 13 -26.23 -3.96 -16.61
C THR A 13 -25.58 -4.45 -15.32
N ILE A 14 -24.52 -5.26 -15.46
CA ILE A 14 -23.65 -5.59 -14.32
C ILE A 14 -22.82 -4.33 -14.01
N VAL A 15 -23.27 -3.54 -13.04
CA VAL A 15 -22.47 -2.43 -12.51
C VAL A 15 -21.37 -3.04 -11.63
N VAL A 16 -20.18 -3.22 -12.19
CA VAL A 16 -18.99 -3.58 -11.41
C VAL A 16 -18.62 -2.36 -10.57
N ALA A 17 -18.96 -2.38 -9.28
CA ALA A 17 -18.57 -1.33 -8.36
C ALA A 17 -17.03 -1.30 -8.25
N GLN A 18 -16.41 -0.30 -8.88
CA GLN A 18 -14.97 -0.09 -8.79
C GLN A 18 -14.62 0.18 -7.32
N ARG A 19 -13.82 -0.69 -6.71
CA ARG A 19 -13.38 -0.55 -5.32
C ARG A 19 -12.62 0.78 -5.16
N ARG A 20 -13.05 1.62 -4.21
CA ARG A 20 -12.48 2.94 -3.93
C ARG A 20 -11.71 2.90 -2.61
N LEU A 21 -10.89 3.93 -2.39
CA LEU A 21 -10.26 4.16 -1.10
C LEU A 21 -11.32 4.47 -0.05
N ALA A 22 -11.21 3.81 1.11
CA ALA A 22 -12.11 3.98 2.23
C ALA A 22 -11.88 5.34 2.93
N LEU A 23 -12.97 5.91 3.42
CA LEU A 23 -12.93 7.02 4.38
C LEU A 23 -12.64 6.49 5.80
N PRO A 24 -12.01 7.29 6.67
CA PRO A 24 -11.78 6.91 8.06
C PRO A 24 -13.10 6.80 8.84
N ASP A 25 -13.19 5.81 9.72
CA ASP A 25 -14.31 5.66 10.65
C ASP A 25 -13.93 6.27 12.01
N PRO A 26 -14.63 7.32 12.49
CA PRO A 26 -14.23 8.04 13.71
C PRO A 26 -14.09 7.13 14.94
N ARG A 27 -15.00 6.17 15.13
CA ARG A 27 -14.95 5.24 16.27
C ARG A 27 -13.72 4.34 16.18
N SER A 28 -13.49 3.76 15.01
CA SER A 28 -12.33 2.92 14.71
C SER A 28 -10.99 3.67 14.84
N CYS A 29 -10.96 4.97 14.54
CA CYS A 29 -9.78 5.82 14.72
C CYS A 29 -9.46 6.05 16.21
N SER A 30 -10.48 6.34 17.02
CA SER A 30 -10.33 6.55 18.48
C SER A 30 -9.84 5.30 19.21
N SER A 31 -10.30 4.12 18.77
CA SER A 31 -9.93 2.84 19.38
C SER A 31 -8.86 2.08 18.59
N ARG A 32 -8.11 2.75 17.71
CA ARG A 32 -7.12 2.07 16.86
C ARG A 32 -6.00 1.44 17.69
N ILE A 33 -5.58 0.25 17.27
CA ILE A 33 -4.49 -0.49 17.91
C ILE A 33 -3.15 0.09 17.44
N ARG A 34 -2.24 0.30 18.40
CA ARG A 34 -0.88 0.81 18.16
C ARG A 34 0.09 -0.16 18.81
N HIS A 35 0.85 -0.90 18.01
CA HIS A 35 1.82 -1.89 18.50
C HIS A 35 3.19 -1.27 18.78
N ALA A 36 3.51 -0.19 18.07
CA ALA A 36 4.76 0.54 18.24
C ALA A 36 4.57 2.02 17.88
N SER A 37 5.51 2.84 18.31
CA SER A 37 5.67 4.22 17.82
C SER A 37 7.12 4.44 17.41
N TYR A 38 7.32 5.19 16.34
CA TYR A 38 8.63 5.58 15.85
C TYR A 38 8.65 7.09 15.65
N ARG A 39 9.75 7.72 16.05
CA ARG A 39 9.96 9.16 15.88
C ARG A 39 11.00 9.37 14.80
N ASP A 40 10.60 10.05 13.73
CA ASP A 40 11.48 10.32 12.59
C ASP A 40 12.51 11.42 12.91
N ALA A 41 13.42 11.66 11.96
CA ALA A 41 14.46 12.68 12.09
C ALA A 41 13.93 14.12 12.14
N ARG A 42 12.69 14.36 11.68
CA ARG A 42 11.99 15.66 11.79
C ARG A 42 11.36 15.85 13.16
N GLY A 43 11.38 14.82 14.00
CA GLY A 43 10.80 14.82 15.34
C GLY A 43 9.31 14.49 15.36
N VAL A 44 8.73 14.07 14.23
CA VAL A 44 7.33 13.64 14.12
C VAL A 44 7.23 12.19 14.59
N THR A 45 6.23 11.88 15.42
CA THR A 45 6.02 10.53 15.95
C THR A 45 4.79 9.91 15.31
N HIS A 46 4.96 8.79 14.62
CA HIS A 46 3.87 7.99 14.10
C HIS A 46 3.71 6.69 14.91
N SER A 47 2.49 6.19 14.97
CA SER A 47 2.19 4.87 15.51
C SER A 47 2.02 3.85 14.38
N TYR A 48 2.38 2.60 14.66
CA TYR A 48 2.37 1.52 13.69
C TYR A 48 1.53 0.35 14.17
N PHE A 49 0.85 -0.29 13.22
CA PHE A 49 0.07 -1.50 13.41
C PHE A 49 0.59 -2.58 12.47
N PHE A 50 1.13 -3.65 13.06
CA PHE A 50 1.52 -4.87 12.36
C PHE A 50 0.36 -5.89 12.38
N SER A 51 -0.18 -6.23 11.20
CA SER A 51 -1.33 -7.14 11.08
C SER A 51 -1.11 -8.51 11.74
N TRP A 52 0.11 -9.03 11.72
CA TRP A 52 0.46 -10.31 12.34
C TRP A 52 0.59 -10.28 13.87
N GLU A 53 0.68 -9.10 14.49
CA GLU A 53 0.80 -8.94 15.96
C GLU A 53 -0.57 -8.81 16.65
N HIS A 54 -1.64 -8.57 15.89
CA HIS A 54 -2.99 -8.46 16.42
C HIS A 54 -3.80 -9.73 16.14
N ALA A 55 -4.34 -10.36 17.19
CA ALA A 55 -4.99 -11.67 17.09
C ALA A 55 -6.08 -11.76 16.00
N PRO A 56 -7.03 -10.80 15.88
CA PRO A 56 -8.03 -10.78 14.80
C PRO A 56 -7.48 -10.74 13.37
N THR A 57 -6.29 -10.18 13.16
CA THR A 57 -5.68 -10.02 11.82
C THR A 57 -4.45 -10.90 11.62
N LYS A 58 -4.12 -11.78 12.58
CA LYS A 58 -2.84 -12.50 12.61
C LYS A 58 -2.57 -13.33 11.35
N SER A 59 -3.63 -13.91 10.78
CA SER A 59 -3.60 -14.73 9.57
C SER A 59 -4.27 -14.04 8.38
N LEU A 60 -4.55 -12.74 8.49
CA LEU A 60 -5.22 -12.00 7.43
C LEU A 60 -4.20 -11.60 6.37
N GLU A 61 -4.41 -12.10 5.16
CA GLU A 61 -3.70 -11.67 3.96
C GLU A 61 -4.71 -11.10 2.97
N VAL A 62 -4.41 -9.93 2.44
CA VAL A 62 -5.31 -9.17 1.56
C VAL A 62 -4.56 -8.57 0.39
N ASP A 63 -5.29 -8.18 -0.65
CA ASP A 63 -4.71 -7.41 -1.75
C ASP A 63 -4.28 -6.00 -1.29
N TRP A 64 -3.53 -5.31 -2.15
CA TRP A 64 -2.95 -4.02 -1.80
C TRP A 64 -4.00 -2.94 -1.46
N LEU A 65 -5.13 -2.91 -2.17
CA LEU A 65 -6.17 -1.90 -1.94
C LEU A 65 -6.89 -2.16 -0.61
N ASP A 66 -7.15 -3.43 -0.28
CA ASP A 66 -7.72 -3.80 1.00
C ASP A 66 -6.79 -3.53 2.17
N ALA A 67 -5.50 -3.82 2.04
CA ALA A 67 -4.50 -3.46 3.05
C ALA A 67 -4.60 -1.97 3.40
N ARG A 68 -4.62 -1.11 2.37
CA ARG A 68 -4.81 0.33 2.56
C ARG A 68 -6.16 0.65 3.19
N ASN A 69 -7.26 0.10 2.68
CA ASN A 69 -8.60 0.41 3.19
C ASN A 69 -8.78 0.03 4.65
N ILE A 70 -8.22 -1.11 5.08
CA ILE A 70 -8.23 -1.51 6.49
C ILE A 70 -7.51 -0.44 7.32
N CYS A 71 -6.29 -0.05 6.96
CA CYS A 71 -5.56 1.00 7.67
C CYS A 71 -6.33 2.33 7.70
N ARG A 72 -6.87 2.76 6.55
CA ARG A 72 -7.58 4.04 6.39
C ARG A 72 -8.79 4.18 7.29
N ARG A 73 -9.57 3.11 7.48
CA ARG A 73 -10.70 3.14 8.44
C ARG A 73 -10.26 3.45 9.86
N HIS A 74 -9.02 3.19 10.22
CA HIS A 74 -8.45 3.42 11.55
C HIS A 74 -7.63 4.72 11.63
N CYS A 75 -7.78 5.66 10.69
CA CYS A 75 -6.96 6.90 10.60
C CYS A 75 -5.46 6.62 10.48
N MET A 76 -5.13 5.47 9.93
CA MET A 76 -3.79 5.09 9.49
C MET A 76 -3.81 5.00 7.97
N ASP A 77 -2.69 4.77 7.31
CA ASP A 77 -2.66 4.23 5.95
C ASP A 77 -1.66 3.08 5.91
N ALA A 78 -1.51 2.38 4.79
CA ALA A 78 -0.39 1.46 4.65
C ALA A 78 0.93 2.22 4.84
N VAL A 79 1.92 1.56 5.42
CA VAL A 79 3.17 2.22 5.83
C VAL A 79 3.91 2.84 4.64
N SER A 80 4.49 4.01 4.86
CA SER A 80 5.38 4.71 3.93
C SER A 80 6.80 4.65 4.48
N LEU A 81 7.78 4.18 3.70
CA LEU A 81 9.15 4.01 4.19
C LEU A 81 10.00 5.18 3.68
N GLU A 82 9.83 6.34 4.30
CA GLU A 82 10.40 7.61 3.81
C GLU A 82 11.87 7.77 4.17
N THR A 83 12.31 7.13 5.25
CA THR A 83 13.69 7.24 5.76
C THR A 83 14.36 5.88 5.89
N PRO A 84 15.70 5.81 5.76
CA PRO A 84 16.43 4.56 6.00
C PRO A 84 16.18 3.97 7.39
N GLN A 85 16.07 4.81 8.42
CA GLN A 85 15.88 4.37 9.80
C GLN A 85 14.49 3.78 10.03
N GLU A 86 13.46 4.38 9.44
CA GLU A 86 12.10 3.83 9.44
C GLU A 86 12.03 2.51 8.66
N ASN A 87 12.65 2.45 7.48
CA ASN A 87 12.76 1.22 6.70
C ASN A 87 13.39 0.09 7.54
N GLU A 88 14.51 0.35 8.21
CA GLU A 88 15.15 -0.64 9.08
C GLU A 88 14.30 -1.00 10.30
N PHE A 89 13.59 -0.05 10.90
CA PHE A 89 12.65 -0.33 11.99
C PHE A 89 11.57 -1.35 11.55
N VAL A 90 10.95 -1.14 10.40
CA VAL A 90 9.93 -2.05 9.86
C VAL A 90 10.55 -3.40 9.47
N LYS A 91 11.72 -3.42 8.81
CA LYS A 91 12.45 -4.65 8.45
C LYS A 91 12.81 -5.50 9.66
N GLN A 92 13.27 -4.89 10.75
CA GLN A 92 13.55 -5.61 11.99
C GLN A 92 12.29 -6.26 12.57
N ARG A 93 11.14 -5.59 12.48
CA ARG A 93 9.87 -6.16 12.94
C ARG A 93 9.43 -7.35 12.08
N ILE A 94 9.57 -7.24 10.76
CA ILE A 94 9.32 -8.33 9.79
C ILE A 94 10.20 -9.54 10.11
N SER A 95 11.51 -9.35 10.26
CA SER A 95 12.47 -10.42 10.53
C SER A 95 12.20 -11.11 11.87
N ARG A 96 11.94 -10.35 12.94
CA ARG A 96 11.63 -10.90 14.28
C ARG A 96 10.31 -11.68 14.28
N GLY A 97 9.33 -11.22 13.50
CA GLY A 97 8.05 -11.91 13.33
C GLY A 97 8.10 -13.11 12.39
N ASN A 98 9.23 -13.37 11.74
CA ASN A 98 9.38 -14.37 10.67
C ASN A 98 8.33 -14.21 9.56
N ILE A 99 8.04 -12.96 9.19
CA ILE A 99 7.02 -12.63 8.18
C ILE A 99 7.68 -12.68 6.81
N ARG A 100 7.12 -13.45 5.87
CA ARG A 100 7.74 -13.69 4.55
C ARG A 100 7.74 -12.44 3.66
N TYR A 101 6.69 -11.64 3.75
CA TYR A 101 6.50 -10.44 2.95
C TYR A 101 5.37 -9.60 3.54
N ILE A 102 5.36 -8.30 3.27
CA ILE A 102 4.27 -7.40 3.64
C ILE A 102 3.92 -6.44 2.51
N TRP A 103 2.67 -5.96 2.50
CA TRP A 103 2.30 -4.78 1.75
C TRP A 103 2.74 -3.50 2.46
N THR A 104 3.23 -2.55 1.66
CA THR A 104 3.44 -1.13 2.03
C THR A 104 2.48 -0.25 1.21
N SER A 105 2.53 1.07 1.37
CA SER A 105 1.77 2.00 0.52
C SER A 105 2.42 2.32 -0.82
N GLY A 106 3.56 1.73 -1.17
CA GLY A 106 4.27 2.11 -2.39
C GLY A 106 3.47 1.74 -3.64
N ARG A 107 3.37 2.69 -4.57
CA ARG A 107 2.55 2.59 -5.78
C ARG A 107 3.29 3.20 -6.97
N LYS A 108 3.19 2.55 -8.12
CA LYS A 108 3.60 3.10 -9.42
C LYS A 108 2.52 4.03 -9.99
N CYS A 109 2.89 5.23 -10.41
CA CYS A 109 1.96 6.17 -11.04
C CYS A 109 1.73 5.75 -12.51
N ASN A 110 0.82 4.80 -12.73
CA ASN A 110 0.47 4.22 -14.04
C ASN A 110 -1.03 4.37 -14.37
N PHE A 111 -1.68 5.39 -13.81
CA PHE A 111 -3.12 5.65 -13.96
C PHE A 111 -3.37 7.08 -14.46
N ASN A 112 -4.59 7.37 -14.88
CA ASN A 112 -4.96 8.68 -15.43
C ASN A 112 -4.56 9.82 -14.48
N GLY A 113 -3.86 10.83 -15.01
CA GLY A 113 -3.31 11.95 -14.24
C GLY A 113 -1.83 11.80 -13.87
N CYS A 114 -1.21 10.66 -14.18
CA CYS A 114 0.23 10.42 -14.03
C CYS A 114 1.06 10.85 -15.24
N ASP A 115 0.47 11.50 -16.25
CA ASP A 115 1.12 11.88 -17.52
C ASP A 115 2.08 13.09 -17.40
N ARG A 116 2.69 13.27 -16.23
CA ARG A 116 3.64 14.36 -15.98
C ARG A 116 5.04 13.98 -16.46
N PRO A 117 5.79 14.89 -17.10
CA PRO A 117 7.15 14.60 -17.58
C PRO A 117 8.11 14.09 -16.51
N ASP A 118 7.95 14.53 -15.25
CA ASP A 118 8.82 14.14 -14.14
C ASP A 118 8.54 12.73 -13.57
N LEU A 119 7.49 12.06 -14.04
CA LEU A 119 7.09 10.71 -13.64
C LEU A 119 7.40 9.67 -14.73
N VAL A 120 7.89 10.09 -15.89
CA VAL A 120 8.17 9.21 -17.04
C VAL A 120 9.67 8.89 -17.12
N PRO A 121 10.07 7.63 -17.39
CA PRO A 121 9.25 6.42 -17.45
C PRO A 121 8.68 6.04 -16.07
N ALA A 122 7.42 5.57 -16.02
CA ALA A 122 6.73 5.27 -14.76
C ALA A 122 7.47 4.24 -13.90
N ASN A 123 8.10 3.24 -14.52
CA ASN A 123 8.88 2.22 -13.80
C ASN A 123 10.16 2.76 -13.14
N VAL A 124 10.63 3.93 -13.57
CA VAL A 124 11.85 4.58 -13.05
C VAL A 124 11.51 5.74 -12.14
N ASN A 125 10.67 6.67 -12.58
CA ASN A 125 10.42 7.96 -11.92
C ASN A 125 9.04 8.07 -11.26
N GLY A 126 8.16 7.09 -11.51
CA GLY A 126 6.74 7.15 -11.15
C GLY A 126 6.39 6.53 -9.81
N TRP A 127 7.36 6.08 -9.00
CA TRP A 127 7.08 5.46 -7.71
C TRP A 127 6.85 6.51 -6.61
N PHE A 128 5.87 6.26 -5.75
CA PHE A 128 5.56 7.12 -4.61
C PHE A 128 4.91 6.32 -3.48
N TRP A 129 4.99 6.84 -2.25
CA TRP A 129 4.28 6.35 -1.09
C TRP A 129 2.86 6.90 -1.11
N SER A 130 1.87 6.06 -1.44
CA SER A 130 0.49 6.54 -1.56
C SER A 130 -0.19 6.83 -0.21
N GLY A 131 0.41 6.41 0.90
CA GLY A 131 -0.05 6.70 2.27
C GLY A 131 0.30 8.10 2.74
N SER A 132 1.49 8.61 2.38
CA SER A 132 1.95 9.96 2.73
C SER A 132 1.99 10.96 1.57
N GLY A 133 1.94 10.47 0.33
CA GLY A 133 2.11 11.25 -0.89
C GLY A 133 3.57 11.52 -1.28
N ALA A 134 4.54 11.05 -0.50
CA ALA A 134 5.96 11.30 -0.76
C ALA A 134 6.45 10.56 -2.02
N LYS A 135 7.22 11.26 -2.86
CA LYS A 135 7.85 10.66 -4.06
C LYS A 135 8.99 9.73 -3.63
N ILE A 136 9.08 8.56 -4.27
CA ILE A 136 10.24 7.67 -4.17
C ILE A 136 11.25 8.09 -5.24
N GLY A 137 12.53 8.13 -4.89
CA GLY A 137 13.60 8.50 -5.82
C GLY A 137 13.66 7.58 -7.05
N PRO A 138 14.33 8.01 -8.14
CA PRO A 138 14.45 7.20 -9.35
C PRO A 138 15.00 5.81 -9.03
N THR A 139 14.41 4.76 -9.58
CA THR A 139 14.82 3.38 -9.25
C THR A 139 16.21 2.99 -9.75
N THR A 140 16.76 3.80 -10.67
CA THR A 140 18.17 3.73 -11.10
C THR A 140 19.15 4.28 -10.06
N GLN A 141 18.69 5.10 -9.11
CA GLN A 141 19.48 5.64 -8.01
C GLN A 141 19.31 4.78 -6.76
N ARG A 142 20.15 3.75 -6.63
CA ARG A 142 20.05 2.71 -5.59
C ARG A 142 20.27 3.21 -4.16
N ASN A 143 20.82 4.41 -3.98
CA ASN A 143 20.96 5.06 -2.67
C ASN A 143 19.69 5.80 -2.21
N SER A 144 18.68 5.93 -3.07
CA SER A 144 17.43 6.62 -2.77
C SER A 144 16.27 5.70 -2.34
N GLY A 145 16.52 4.38 -2.27
CA GLY A 145 15.54 3.38 -1.86
C GLY A 145 16.19 2.01 -1.59
N ASP A 146 15.41 1.06 -1.07
CA ASP A 146 15.91 -0.26 -0.67
C ASP A 146 15.46 -1.38 -1.63
N TRP A 147 15.40 -1.05 -2.93
CA TRP A 147 15.06 -2.00 -3.99
C TRP A 147 16.02 -3.19 -4.03
N SER A 148 15.48 -4.38 -4.20
CA SER A 148 16.26 -5.62 -4.32
C SER A 148 17.14 -5.61 -5.58
N HIS A 149 18.34 -6.18 -5.46
CA HIS A 149 19.28 -6.33 -6.58
C HIS A 149 19.01 -7.60 -7.40
N THR A 150 18.01 -8.39 -7.02
CA THR A 150 17.64 -9.65 -7.64
C THR A 150 16.11 -9.81 -7.62
N GLY A 151 15.61 -10.92 -8.16
CA GLY A 151 14.19 -11.16 -8.35
C GLY A 151 13.94 -12.54 -8.94
N GLY A 152 12.71 -12.78 -9.42
CA GLY A 152 12.30 -14.08 -9.94
C GLY A 152 13.16 -14.60 -11.11
N PHE A 153 13.79 -13.70 -11.87
CA PHE A 153 14.71 -14.02 -12.96
C PHE A 153 16.15 -13.57 -12.70
N GLY A 154 16.52 -13.33 -11.43
CA GLY A 154 17.82 -12.75 -11.08
C GLY A 154 17.98 -11.29 -11.52
N GLN A 155 16.88 -10.61 -11.82
CA GLN A 155 16.83 -9.22 -12.28
C GLN A 155 16.64 -8.27 -11.11
N ALA A 156 17.29 -7.11 -11.15
CA ALA A 156 17.10 -6.08 -10.13
C ALA A 156 15.70 -5.46 -10.21
N GLN A 157 15.14 -5.15 -9.05
CA GLN A 157 13.81 -4.55 -8.95
C GLN A 157 13.85 -3.02 -9.14
N PRO A 158 12.77 -2.40 -9.64
CA PRO A 158 11.54 -3.04 -10.10
C PRO A 158 11.66 -3.68 -11.49
N ASP A 159 11.29 -4.95 -11.65
CA ASP A 159 11.51 -5.72 -12.89
C ASP A 159 10.24 -5.90 -13.75
N ASN A 160 9.07 -5.57 -13.22
CA ASN A 160 7.76 -5.71 -13.87
C ASN A 160 7.56 -7.06 -14.57
N ARG A 161 8.00 -8.12 -13.90
CA ARG A 161 8.10 -9.49 -14.37
C ARG A 161 6.77 -10.08 -14.83
N GLU A 162 5.66 -9.69 -14.20
CA GLU A 162 4.33 -10.22 -14.55
C GLU A 162 3.68 -9.51 -15.77
N ALA A 163 4.30 -8.46 -16.32
CA ALA A 163 3.74 -7.71 -17.45
C ALA A 163 3.39 -8.58 -18.68
N PRO A 164 4.20 -9.59 -19.09
CA PRO A 164 3.84 -10.50 -20.19
C PRO A 164 2.59 -11.33 -19.92
N GLN A 165 2.16 -11.46 -18.67
CA GLN A 165 0.94 -12.17 -18.26
C GLN A 165 -0.27 -11.22 -18.16
N GLY A 166 -0.10 -9.94 -18.53
CA GLY A 166 -1.14 -8.92 -18.45
C GLY A 166 -1.27 -8.23 -17.10
N ASN A 167 -0.33 -8.49 -16.17
CA ASN A 167 -0.33 -7.87 -14.84
C ASN A 167 0.82 -6.88 -14.72
N ASP A 168 0.50 -5.61 -14.46
CA ASP A 168 1.52 -4.64 -14.11
C ASP A 168 1.89 -4.76 -12.62
N GLU A 169 3.16 -4.98 -12.32
CA GLU A 169 3.71 -4.98 -10.97
C GLU A 169 3.81 -3.54 -10.49
N SER A 170 2.71 -3.09 -9.94
CA SER A 170 2.40 -1.68 -9.78
C SER A 170 2.31 -1.27 -8.30
N CYS A 171 2.52 -2.23 -7.40
CA CYS A 171 2.49 -2.06 -5.95
C CYS A 171 3.82 -2.52 -5.33
N LEU A 172 4.24 -1.87 -4.24
CA LEU A 172 5.51 -2.16 -3.57
C LEU A 172 5.29 -3.06 -2.35
N ALA A 173 5.97 -4.20 -2.33
CA ALA A 173 6.05 -5.08 -1.18
C ALA A 173 7.47 -5.10 -0.60
N VAL A 174 7.57 -5.39 0.69
CA VAL A 174 8.85 -5.74 1.32
C VAL A 174 8.89 -7.25 1.47
N LEU A 175 9.89 -7.89 0.89
CA LEU A 175 10.07 -9.34 0.94
C LEU A 175 11.22 -9.67 1.89
N ASN A 176 11.00 -10.64 2.78
CA ASN A 176 11.98 -11.04 3.79
C ASN A 176 12.88 -12.14 3.24
N ASN A 177 14.03 -11.74 2.70
CA ASN A 177 15.09 -12.63 2.22
C ASN A 177 14.62 -13.69 1.22
N PHE A 178 13.59 -13.37 0.43
CA PHE A 178 12.93 -14.31 -0.48
C PHE A 178 13.86 -14.75 -1.62
N TYR A 179 14.76 -13.85 -2.05
CA TYR A 179 15.75 -14.08 -3.11
C TYR A 179 17.19 -14.08 -2.59
N GLN A 180 17.37 -14.34 -1.30
CA GLN A 180 18.68 -14.45 -0.63
C GLN A 180 19.54 -13.17 -0.68
N ASP A 181 18.91 -11.99 -0.77
CA ASP A 181 19.56 -10.69 -0.79
C ASP A 181 19.11 -9.76 0.35
N GLY A 182 18.55 -10.35 1.41
CA GLY A 182 18.07 -9.67 2.61
C GLY A 182 16.61 -9.23 2.52
N VAL A 183 16.18 -8.39 3.46
CA VAL A 183 14.82 -7.85 3.47
C VAL A 183 14.79 -6.61 2.56
N LYS A 184 14.09 -6.69 1.42
CA LYS A 184 14.20 -5.71 0.33
C LYS A 184 12.87 -5.37 -0.32
N TRP A 185 12.82 -4.24 -1.03
CA TRP A 185 11.64 -3.79 -1.77
C TRP A 185 11.55 -4.50 -3.13
N HIS A 186 10.34 -4.90 -3.49
CA HIS A 186 9.99 -5.49 -4.77
C HIS A 186 8.72 -4.82 -5.30
N ASP A 187 8.64 -4.65 -6.62
CA ASP A 187 7.37 -4.44 -7.28
C ASP A 187 6.65 -5.79 -7.38
N VAL A 188 5.35 -5.76 -7.14
CA VAL A 188 4.49 -6.94 -7.14
C VAL A 188 3.13 -6.53 -7.69
N ALA A 189 2.47 -7.45 -8.41
CA ALA A 189 1.12 -7.23 -8.89
C ALA A 189 0.16 -7.03 -7.69
N CYS A 190 -0.65 -5.98 -7.75
CA CYS A 190 -1.42 -5.49 -6.60
C CYS A 190 -2.48 -6.47 -6.06
N HIS A 191 -2.84 -7.51 -6.82
CA HIS A 191 -3.85 -8.50 -6.48
C HIS A 191 -3.31 -9.62 -5.58
N HIS A 192 -1.99 -9.75 -5.41
CA HIS A 192 -1.41 -10.75 -4.51
C HIS A 192 -1.83 -10.49 -3.06
N LEU A 193 -2.03 -11.56 -2.30
CA LEU A 193 -2.44 -11.46 -0.90
C LEU A 193 -1.20 -11.43 -0.01
N LYS A 194 -1.15 -10.47 0.92
CA LYS A 194 -0.07 -10.34 1.90
C LYS A 194 -0.60 -9.80 3.22
N PRO A 195 0.07 -10.07 4.35
CA PRO A 195 -0.09 -9.24 5.53
C PRO A 195 0.39 -7.82 5.24
N PHE A 196 0.00 -6.87 6.07
CA PHE A 196 0.26 -5.45 5.86
C PHE A 196 0.70 -4.76 7.16
N VAL A 197 1.32 -3.59 6.99
CA VAL A 197 1.67 -2.68 8.08
C VAL A 197 0.93 -1.38 7.87
N CYS A 198 0.25 -0.90 8.90
CA CYS A 198 -0.31 0.44 8.92
C CYS A 198 0.57 1.41 9.70
N GLU A 199 0.49 2.68 9.33
CA GLU A 199 1.14 3.83 9.94
C GLU A 199 0.11 4.96 10.14
N ASP A 200 0.16 5.68 11.26
CA ASP A 200 -0.70 6.86 11.48
C ASP A 200 -0.67 7.82 10.27
N SER A 201 -1.84 8.31 9.86
CA SER A 201 -1.95 9.28 8.77
C SER A 201 -2.45 10.61 9.33
N ASP A 202 -1.59 11.61 9.36
CA ASP A 202 -1.95 12.96 9.82
C ASP A 202 -3.12 13.54 9.04
N GLU A 203 -3.19 13.30 7.72
CA GLU A 203 -4.31 13.73 6.88
C GLU A 203 -5.63 13.14 7.39
N LEU A 204 -5.68 11.84 7.65
CA LEU A 204 -6.90 11.16 8.08
C LEU A 204 -7.28 11.48 9.53
N LEU A 205 -6.29 11.57 10.41
CA LEU A 205 -6.48 12.03 11.79
C LEU A 205 -7.07 13.45 11.80
N ASN A 206 -6.52 14.36 11.01
CA ASN A 206 -7.01 15.74 10.92
C ASN A 206 -8.38 15.82 10.25
N PHE A 207 -8.63 14.99 9.23
CA PHE A 207 -9.95 14.85 8.59
C PHE A 207 -11.03 14.47 9.61
N VAL A 208 -10.74 13.51 10.50
CA VAL A 208 -11.69 13.07 11.53
C VAL A 208 -11.84 14.11 12.63
N ARG A 209 -10.75 14.71 13.11
CA ARG A 209 -10.80 15.80 14.13
C ARG A 209 -11.66 16.96 13.67
N SER A 210 -11.53 17.40 12.43
CA SER A 210 -12.26 18.57 11.92
C SER A 210 -13.77 18.34 11.75
N ARG A 211 -14.21 17.08 11.71
CA ARG A 211 -15.62 16.69 11.51
C ARG A 211 -16.30 16.11 12.74
N ASN A 212 -15.56 15.84 13.82
CA ASN A 212 -16.07 15.19 15.02
C ASN A 212 -15.59 15.94 16.26
N GLN A 213 -16.34 16.96 16.68
CA GLN A 213 -15.98 17.78 17.83
C GLN A 213 -15.89 16.93 19.11
N GLY A 214 -14.80 17.10 19.87
CA GLY A 214 -14.59 16.39 21.14
C GLY A 214 -14.08 14.95 21.00
N ILE A 215 -13.81 14.47 19.78
CA ILE A 215 -13.23 13.15 19.58
C ILE A 215 -11.81 13.06 20.14
N ARG A 216 -11.48 11.93 20.77
CA ARG A 216 -10.13 11.62 21.26
C ARG A 216 -9.49 10.63 20.30
N LEU A 217 -8.35 11.00 19.71
CA LEU A 217 -7.57 10.18 18.78
C LEU A 217 -6.20 9.88 19.37
#